data_AF-A0A0R2RAT7-F1
#
_entry.id   AF-A0A0R2RAT7-F1
#
_cell.length_a   1.000
_cell.length_b   1.000
_cell.length_c   1.000
_cell.angle_alpha   90.00
_cell.angle_beta   90.00
_cell.angle_gamma   90.00
#
_symmetry.space_group_name_H-M   'P 1'
#
loop_
_entity.id
_entity.type
_entity.pdbx_description
1 polymer ?
#
loop_
_entity_poly.entity_id
_entity_poly.type
_entity_poly.pdbx_seq_one_letter_code
_entity_poly.pdbx_strand_id
1 'polypeptide(L)' 'IQTSKFLSDKSLSKAKVLEEIDELIEAVEENSNKIHEAADVFYHLLIYLEANEIKIEDVMSELEKRKK' A
#
# COMPACT_ATOMS: atom_id res chain seq x y z
N ILE A 1 15.65 19.17 -11.11
CA ILE A 1 14.95 18.18 -11.97
C ILE A 1 14.79 16.82 -11.27
N GLN A 2 15.66 16.41 -10.33
CA GLN A 2 15.47 15.17 -9.54
C GLN A 2 14.35 15.22 -8.48
N THR A 3 14.13 16.38 -7.84
CA THR A 3 13.13 16.53 -6.76
C THR A 3 11.68 16.46 -7.23
N SER A 4 11.36 16.99 -8.41
CA SER A 4 10.00 16.98 -8.95
C SER A 4 9.51 15.58 -9.30
N LYS A 5 10.40 14.71 -9.79
CA LYS A 5 10.08 13.33 -10.15
C LYS A 5 9.84 12.46 -8.91
N PHE A 6 10.68 12.61 -7.88
CA PHE A 6 10.51 11.90 -6.62
C PHE A 6 9.20 12.29 -5.90
N LEU A 7 8.85 13.57 -5.90
CA LEU A 7 7.59 14.06 -5.34
C LEU A 7 6.37 13.58 -6.15
N SER A 8 6.47 13.51 -7.48
CA SER A 8 5.41 12.94 -8.30
C SER A 8 5.25 11.44 -8.07
N ASP A 9 6.36 10.69 -7.94
CA ASP A 9 6.32 9.24 -7.69
C ASP A 9 5.72 8.93 -6.30
N LYS A 10 5.98 9.77 -5.29
CA LYS A 10 5.33 9.70 -3.96
C LYS A 10 3.84 10.05 -4.00
N SER A 11 3.46 11.10 -4.72
CA SER A 11 2.06 11.49 -4.82
C SER A 11 1.25 10.47 -5.61
N LEU A 12 1.83 9.88 -6.65
CA LEU A 12 1.22 8.83 -7.46
C LEU A 12 1.03 7.55 -6.64
N SER A 13 2.05 7.13 -5.88
CA SER A 13 1.95 5.95 -5.02
C SER A 13 0.91 6.11 -3.91
N LYS A 14 0.77 7.31 -3.32
CA LYS A 14 -0.32 7.58 -2.36
C LYS A 14 -1.71 7.45 -2.99
N ALA A 15 -1.92 8.06 -4.16
CA ALA A 15 -3.21 8.02 -4.84
C ALA A 15 -3.62 6.58 -5.15
N LYS A 16 -2.68 5.77 -5.64
CA LYS A 16 -2.92 4.34 -5.89
C LYS A 16 -3.27 3.58 -4.62
N VAL A 17 -2.53 3.73 -3.53
CA VAL A 17 -2.88 3.04 -2.26
C VAL A 17 -4.32 3.32 -1.82
N LEU A 18 -4.82 4.55 -2.01
CA LEU A 18 -6.22 4.87 -1.65
C LEU A 18 -7.22 4.20 -2.59
N GLU A 19 -6.95 4.24 -3.91
CA GLU A 19 -7.77 3.59 -4.94
C GLU A 19 -7.91 2.09 -4.70
N GLU A 20 -6.79 1.37 -4.51
CA GLU A 20 -6.83 -0.08 -4.29
C GLU A 20 -7.54 -0.46 -2.98
N ILE A 21 -7.51 0.41 -1.95
CA ILE A 21 -8.26 0.20 -0.70
C ILE A 21 -9.76 0.32 -0.96
N ASP A 22 -10.18 1.31 -1.75
CA ASP A 22 -11.59 1.48 -2.11
C ASP A 22 -12.08 0.27 -2.94
N GLU A 23 -11.28 -0.21 -3.90
CA GLU A 23 -11.58 -1.41 -4.70
C GLU A 23 -11.64 -2.68 -3.84
N LEU A 24 -10.73 -2.83 -2.87
CA LEU A 24 -10.79 -3.94 -1.91
C LEU A 24 -12.08 -3.91 -1.07
N ILE A 25 -12.52 -2.72 -0.62
CA ILE A 25 -13.77 -2.57 0.13
C ILE A 25 -14.96 -3.02 -0.74
N GLU A 26 -15.03 -2.53 -1.98
CA GLU A 26 -16.08 -2.91 -2.94
C GLU A 26 -16.06 -4.43 -3.22
N ALA A 27 -14.90 -5.02 -3.50
CA ALA A 27 -14.72 -6.46 -3.71
C ALA A 27 -15.16 -7.30 -2.49
N VAL A 28 -14.91 -6.80 -1.28
CA VAL A 28 -15.39 -7.44 -0.05
C VAL A 28 -16.91 -7.41 0.04
N GLU A 29 -17.53 -6.25 -0.23
CA GLU A 29 -18.98 -6.02 -0.22
C GLU A 29 -19.72 -6.83 -1.29
N GLU A 30 -19.18 -6.87 -2.51
CA GLU A 30 -19.75 -7.60 -3.66
C GLU A 30 -19.46 -9.11 -3.65
N ASN A 31 -18.59 -9.56 -2.74
CA ASN A 31 -18.12 -10.93 -2.66
C ASN A 31 -17.42 -11.45 -3.93
N SER A 32 -16.69 -10.58 -4.63
CA SER A 32 -15.96 -10.82 -5.88
C SER A 32 -14.48 -10.44 -5.70
N ASN A 33 -13.55 -11.01 -6.48
CA ASN A 33 -12.14 -10.58 -6.62
C ASN A 33 -11.29 -10.24 -5.35
N LYS A 34 -11.72 -10.56 -4.14
CA LYS A 34 -11.09 -10.14 -2.86
C LYS A 34 -9.59 -10.39 -2.77
N ILE A 35 -9.13 -11.54 -3.27
CA ILE A 35 -7.71 -11.90 -3.22
C ILE A 35 -6.88 -11.07 -4.20
N HIS A 36 -7.46 -10.70 -5.35
CA HIS A 36 -6.83 -9.83 -6.32
C HIS A 36 -6.65 -8.43 -5.74
N GLU A 37 -7.72 -7.81 -5.27
CA GLU A 37 -7.65 -6.45 -4.71
C GLU A 37 -6.79 -6.39 -3.43
N ALA A 38 -6.83 -7.44 -2.60
CA ALA A 38 -5.95 -7.50 -1.43
C ALA A 38 -4.47 -7.59 -1.83
N ALA A 39 -4.15 -8.28 -2.93
CA ALA A 39 -2.79 -8.34 -3.45
C ALA A 39 -2.34 -6.98 -4.00
N ASP A 40 -3.22 -6.26 -4.69
CA ASP A 40 -2.91 -4.96 -5.29
C ASP A 40 -2.74 -3.88 -4.21
N VAL A 41 -3.57 -3.91 -3.15
CA VAL A 41 -3.35 -3.12 -1.92
C VAL A 41 -1.95 -3.36 -1.35
N PHE A 42 -1.55 -4.62 -1.17
CA PHE A 42 -0.21 -4.92 -0.63
C PHE A 42 0.91 -4.47 -1.58
N TYR A 43 0.76 -4.67 -2.88
CA TYR A 43 1.75 -4.25 -3.86
C TYR A 43 1.97 -2.73 -3.80
N HIS A 44 0.90 -1.96 -3.90
CA HIS A 44 0.97 -0.50 -3.89
C HIS A 44 1.41 0.05 -2.52
N LEU A 45 1.02 -0.60 -1.42
CA LEU A 45 1.51 -0.25 -0.09
C LEU A 45 3.01 -0.47 0.04
N LEU A 46 3.56 -1.59 -0.42
CA LEU A 46 5.00 -1.86 -0.38
C LEU A 46 5.80 -0.81 -1.17
N ILE A 47 5.32 -0.43 -2.37
CA ILE A 47 5.94 0.64 -3.18
C ILE A 47 5.89 1.98 -2.43
N TYR A 48 4.76 2.30 -1.79
CA TYR A 48 4.62 3.53 -1.01
C TYR A 48 5.54 3.57 0.22
N LEU A 49 5.70 2.45 0.92
CA LEU A 49 6.62 2.32 2.05
C LEU A 49 8.07 2.55 1.62
N GLU A 50 8.51 1.86 0.56
CA GLU A 50 9.86 1.99 0.00
C GLU A 50 10.15 3.43 -0.44
N ALA A 51 9.20 4.08 -1.12
CA ALA A 51 9.35 5.48 -1.54
C ALA A 51 9.53 6.42 -0.34
N ASN A 52 9.01 6.06 0.83
CA ASN A 52 9.13 6.84 2.07
C ASN A 52 10.21 6.32 3.02
N GLU A 53 11.12 5.47 2.54
CA GLU A 53 12.23 4.91 3.31
C GLU A 53 11.76 4.13 4.56
N ILE A 54 10.56 3.55 4.49
CA ILE A 54 10.00 2.69 5.53
C ILE A 54 10.24 1.24 5.13
N LYS A 55 11.05 0.53 5.90
CA LYS A 55 11.38 -0.87 5.64
C LYS A 55 10.24 -1.79 6.06
N ILE A 56 9.92 -2.78 5.22
CA ILE A 56 8.88 -3.75 5.54
C ILE A 56 9.25 -4.60 6.76
N GLU A 57 10.54 -4.87 6.98
CA GLU A 57 11.05 -5.63 8.12
C GLU A 57 10.76 -4.92 9.46
N ASP A 58 10.84 -3.58 9.47
CA ASP A 58 10.53 -2.77 10.65
C ASP A 58 9.02 -2.79 10.94
N VAL A 59 8.19 -2.71 9.90
CA VAL A 59 6.73 -2.84 10.01
C VAL A 59 6.35 -4.22 10.55
N MET A 60 6.94 -5.30 10.01
CA MET A 60 6.70 -6.67 10.48
C MET A 60 7.11 -6.86 11.95
N SER A 61 8.28 -6.33 12.33
CA SER A 61 8.75 -6.34 13.71
C SER A 61 7.80 -5.60 14.66
N GLU A 62 7.20 -4.50 14.21
CA GLU A 62 6.19 -3.77 14.97
C GLU A 62 4.86 -4.54 15.08
N LEU A 63 4.43 -5.22 14.02
CA LEU A 63 3.23 -6.06 14.04
C LEU A 63 3.36 -7.25 15.02
N GLU A 64 4.54 -7.87 15.10
CA GLU A 64 4.79 -8.95 16.06
C GLU A 64 4.60 -8.49 17.52
N LYS A 65 4.89 -7.22 17.85
CA LYS A 65 4.64 -6.69 19.20
C LYS A 65 3.15 -6.60 19.55
N ARG A 66 2.27 -6.52 18.55
CA ARG A 66 0.80 -6.40 18.71
C ARG A 66 0.12 -7.74 18.91
N LYS A 67 0.81 -8.86 18.63
CA LYS A 67 0.31 -10.23 18.84
C LYS A 67 0.46 -10.72 20.29
N LYS A 68 0.75 -9.81 21.23
CA LYS A 68 0.80 -10.08 22.67
C LYS A 68 -0.58 -10.05 23.32
#